data_AF-A0A962I4B3-F1
#
_entry.id   AF-A0A962I4B3-F1
#
_cell.length_a   1.000
_cell.length_b   1.000
_cell.length_c   1.000
_cell.angle_alpha   90.00
_cell.angle_beta   90.00
_cell.angle_gamma   90.00
#
_symmetry.space_group_name_H-M   'P 1'
#
loop_
_entity.id
_entity.type
_entity.pdbx_description
1 polymer ?
#
loop_
_entity_poly.entity_id
_entity_poly.type
_entity_poly.pdbx_seq_one_letter_code
_entity_poly.pdbx_strand_id
1 'polypeptide(L)'
;GIHDVHGLPGRTFISNTILSGNGPGALGDECRVVRSLDGGNILGDSSRCQHQLLPSDQVDVDPGLGPLADHGGWTHTHLPGPNAIDRGVTSACLAEDQRGVARPQDGDGNGLADCDVGAAEWVDPTALFADGFE
;
A
#
# COMPACT_ATOMS: atom_id res chain seq x y z
N GLY A 1 -2.27 -16.04 5.09
CA GLY A 1 -3.06 -14.81 4.86
C GLY A 1 -3.67 -14.24 6.12
N ILE A 2 -4.40 -13.13 5.96
CA ILE A 2 -5.21 -12.55 7.03
C ILE A 2 -6.50 -13.36 7.20
N HIS A 3 -6.73 -13.88 8.41
CA HIS A 3 -7.92 -14.65 8.77
C HIS A 3 -8.51 -14.10 10.07
N ASP A 4 -9.83 -13.91 10.12
CA ASP A 4 -10.50 -13.76 11.41
C ASP A 4 -10.45 -15.10 12.17
N VAL A 5 -9.99 -15.05 13.42
CA VAL A 5 -9.74 -16.20 14.31
C VAL A 5 -10.90 -16.49 15.27
N HIS A 6 -11.96 -15.67 15.27
CA HIS A 6 -13.05 -15.77 16.26
C HIS A 6 -14.29 -16.52 15.79
N GLY A 7 -14.25 -17.23 14.65
CA GLY A 7 -15.30 -18.19 14.25
C GLY A 7 -16.66 -17.59 13.86
N LEU A 8 -16.81 -16.26 13.93
CA LEU A 8 -17.91 -15.49 13.35
C LEU A 8 -17.48 -14.99 11.96
N PRO A 9 -18.37 -14.46 11.11
CA PRO A 9 -17.96 -13.77 9.90
C PRO A 9 -17.38 -12.38 10.26
N GLY A 10 -16.22 -12.33 10.92
CA GLY A 10 -15.44 -11.11 11.04
C GLY A 10 -14.97 -10.67 9.66
N ARG A 11 -15.28 -9.42 9.30
CA ARG A 11 -14.88 -8.82 8.04
C ARG A 11 -13.66 -7.95 8.29
N THR A 12 -12.56 -8.21 7.59
CA THR A 12 -11.41 -7.31 7.55
C THR A 12 -11.73 -6.19 6.56
N PHE A 13 -11.62 -4.95 7.01
CA PHE A 13 -11.75 -3.77 6.16
C PHE A 13 -10.37 -3.19 5.86
N ILE A 14 -10.15 -2.76 4.62
CA ILE A 14 -8.87 -2.23 4.16
C ILE A 14 -9.08 -0.97 3.30
N SER A 15 -8.16 -0.02 3.42
CA SER A 15 -8.02 1.17 2.57
C SER A 15 -6.53 1.43 2.40
N ASN A 16 -6.07 1.81 1.21
CA ASN A 16 -4.67 2.11 0.92
C ASN A 16 -3.69 1.03 1.44
N THR A 17 -4.10 -0.23 1.40
CA THR A 17 -3.39 -1.37 2.01
C THR A 17 -2.81 -2.29 0.95
N ILE A 18 -1.57 -2.71 1.15
CA ILE A 18 -0.96 -3.82 0.42
C ILE A 18 -1.23 -5.11 1.18
N LEU A 19 -1.84 -6.06 0.50
CA LEU A 19 -1.92 -7.44 0.92
C LEU A 19 -1.23 -8.28 -0.14
N SER A 20 0.06 -8.57 0.06
CA SER A 20 0.84 -9.39 -0.86
C SER A 20 1.90 -10.22 -0.15
N GLY A 21 2.25 -11.40 -0.68
CA GLY A 21 3.41 -12.18 -0.20
C GLY A 21 3.22 -12.88 1.14
N ASN A 22 1.97 -13.01 1.62
CA ASN A 22 1.63 -13.58 2.94
C ASN A 22 1.46 -15.11 2.95
N GLY A 23 2.07 -15.81 1.98
CA GLY A 23 1.94 -17.24 1.73
C GLY A 23 3.28 -17.91 1.39
N PRO A 24 3.46 -19.23 1.63
CA PRO A 24 4.66 -19.94 1.19
C PRO A 24 4.68 -20.02 -0.35
N GLY A 25 5.38 -19.09 -1.00
CA GLY A 25 5.39 -18.96 -2.46
C GLY A 25 4.03 -18.54 -3.05
N ALA A 26 3.88 -18.67 -4.38
CA ALA A 26 2.68 -18.29 -5.14
C ALA A 26 1.42 -19.17 -4.88
N LEU A 27 1.35 -19.86 -3.74
CA LEU A 27 0.29 -20.84 -3.41
C LEU A 27 -0.38 -20.60 -2.06
N GLY A 28 0.03 -19.58 -1.30
CA GLY A 28 -0.58 -19.30 0.00
C GLY A 28 -1.60 -18.17 -0.06
N ASP A 29 -2.80 -18.45 0.45
CA ASP A 29 -3.89 -17.48 0.51
C ASP A 29 -3.44 -16.18 1.18
N GLU A 30 -3.51 -15.07 0.45
CA GLU A 30 -3.20 -13.74 0.99
C GLU A 30 -4.30 -13.27 1.95
N CYS A 31 -5.56 -13.58 1.63
CA CYS A 31 -6.71 -13.34 2.48
C CYS A 31 -7.75 -14.47 2.40
N ARG A 32 -8.58 -14.55 3.44
CA ARG A 32 -9.83 -15.34 3.43
C ARG A 32 -11.03 -14.48 3.02
N VAL A 33 -11.26 -13.37 3.72
CA VAL A 33 -12.31 -12.38 3.42
C VAL A 33 -11.77 -10.98 3.66
N VAL A 34 -11.87 -10.09 2.67
CA VAL A 34 -11.56 -8.66 2.80
C VAL A 34 -12.62 -7.79 2.15
N ARG A 35 -12.81 -6.58 2.66
CA ARG A 35 -13.67 -5.55 2.07
C ARG A 35 -12.91 -4.24 2.00
N SER A 36 -12.80 -3.72 0.79
CA SER A 36 -12.33 -2.36 0.55
C SER A 36 -13.35 -1.36 1.10
N LEU A 37 -12.88 -0.43 1.94
CA LEU A 37 -13.71 0.63 2.52
C LEU A 37 -13.66 1.88 1.63
N ASP A 38 -12.47 2.40 1.39
CA ASP A 38 -12.24 3.65 0.63
C ASP A 38 -11.49 3.44 -0.70
N GLY A 39 -10.94 2.24 -0.93
CA GLY A 39 -10.21 1.89 -2.14
C GLY A 39 -8.69 2.00 -1.98
N GLY A 40 -8.00 2.03 -3.12
CA GLY A 40 -6.54 2.20 -3.20
C GLY A 40 -5.75 1.01 -2.65
N ASN A 41 -6.34 -0.19 -2.59
CA ASN A 41 -5.64 -1.37 -2.08
C ASN A 41 -4.91 -2.12 -3.21
N ILE A 42 -3.91 -2.93 -2.85
CA ILE A 42 -3.24 -3.85 -3.77
C ILE A 42 -3.31 -5.26 -3.17
N LEU A 43 -3.89 -6.20 -3.93
CA LEU A 43 -3.88 -7.62 -3.64
C LEU A 43 -2.95 -8.32 -4.64
N GLY A 44 -1.93 -9.01 -4.15
CA GLY A 44 -0.93 -9.68 -5.00
C GLY A 44 -1.43 -10.98 -5.64
N ASP A 45 -2.31 -11.70 -4.95
CA ASP A 45 -2.97 -12.91 -5.38
C ASP A 45 -4.39 -12.96 -4.78
N SER A 46 -5.37 -12.76 -5.65
CA SER A 46 -6.79 -12.77 -5.31
C SER A 46 -7.44 -14.16 -5.44
N SER A 47 -6.73 -15.16 -5.97
CA SER A 47 -7.30 -16.43 -6.44
C SER A 47 -8.06 -17.23 -5.38
N ARG A 48 -7.72 -17.03 -4.10
CA ARG A 48 -8.32 -17.71 -2.95
C ARG A 48 -8.89 -16.76 -1.92
N CYS A 49 -9.04 -15.50 -2.29
CA CYS A 49 -9.58 -14.46 -1.42
C CYS A 49 -11.01 -14.12 -1.79
N GLN A 50 -11.92 -14.14 -0.79
CA GLN A 50 -13.23 -13.53 -0.96
C GLN A 50 -13.09 -12.02 -0.74
N HIS A 51 -13.24 -11.23 -1.81
CA HIS A 51 -13.05 -9.79 -1.74
C HIS A 51 -14.29 -9.01 -2.21
N GLN A 52 -14.54 -7.89 -1.54
CA GLN A 52 -15.42 -6.83 -2.05
C GLN A 52 -14.57 -5.59 -2.30
N LEU A 53 -14.28 -5.30 -3.56
CA LEU A 53 -13.35 -4.26 -3.98
C LEU A 53 -14.07 -3.06 -4.58
N LEU A 54 -13.35 -1.95 -4.65
CA LEU A 54 -13.71 -0.70 -5.30
C LEU A 54 -12.85 -0.50 -6.56
N PRO A 55 -13.26 0.40 -7.49
CA PRO A 55 -12.55 0.58 -8.76
C PRO A 55 -11.08 1.00 -8.67
N SER A 56 -10.67 1.63 -7.56
CA SER A 56 -9.28 2.04 -7.32
C SER A 56 -8.41 0.93 -6.71
N ASP A 57 -8.96 -0.25 -6.44
CA ASP A 57 -8.19 -1.40 -5.98
C ASP A 57 -7.53 -2.14 -7.14
N GLN A 58 -6.30 -2.61 -6.92
CA GLN A 58 -5.55 -3.45 -7.85
C GLN A 58 -5.56 -4.91 -7.37
N VAL A 59 -5.75 -5.85 -8.29
CA VAL A 59 -5.78 -7.30 -8.01
C VAL A 59 -4.83 -8.05 -8.92
N ASP A 60 -4.22 -9.09 -8.37
CA ASP A 60 -3.23 -9.93 -9.04
C ASP A 60 -2.03 -9.10 -9.57
N VAL A 61 -1.65 -8.09 -8.78
CA VAL A 61 -0.55 -7.16 -9.07
C VAL A 61 0.53 -7.28 -8.00
N ASP A 62 1.76 -7.56 -8.42
CA ASP A 62 2.92 -7.45 -7.53
C ASP A 62 3.14 -5.96 -7.19
N PRO A 63 3.04 -5.55 -5.91
CA PRO A 63 3.31 -4.17 -5.52
C PRO A 63 4.75 -3.72 -5.80
N GLY A 64 5.68 -4.66 -5.98
CA GLY A 64 7.10 -4.37 -6.23
C GLY A 64 7.82 -3.83 -4.99
N LEU A 65 7.39 -4.26 -3.79
CA LEU A 65 7.95 -3.79 -2.52
C LEU A 65 9.47 -3.98 -2.47
N GLY A 66 10.17 -2.94 -2.00
CA GLY A 66 11.57 -3.05 -1.62
C GLY A 66 11.79 -4.03 -0.46
N PRO A 67 13.03 -4.47 -0.22
CA PRO A 67 13.33 -5.33 0.93
C PRO A 67 12.97 -4.64 2.24
N LEU A 68 12.67 -5.43 3.28
CA LEU A 68 12.52 -4.91 4.64
C LEU A 68 13.91 -4.43 5.11
N ALA A 69 14.08 -3.12 5.26
CA ALA A 69 15.35 -2.52 5.65
C ALA A 69 15.14 -1.28 6.53
N ASP A 70 16.23 -0.76 7.08
CA ASP A 70 16.23 0.53 7.75
C ASP A 70 16.14 1.65 6.71
N HIS A 71 14.97 2.27 6.61
CA HIS A 71 14.70 3.42 5.75
C HIS A 71 14.38 4.66 6.58
N GLY A 72 14.86 4.71 7.82
CA GLY A 72 14.50 5.71 8.84
C GLY A 72 13.29 5.30 9.69
N GLY A 73 13.00 6.11 10.70
CA GLY A 73 11.93 5.84 11.67
C GLY A 73 12.33 4.86 12.79
N TRP A 74 11.33 4.31 13.49
CA TRP A 74 11.55 3.45 14.66
C TRP A 74 11.63 1.95 14.34
N THR A 75 11.24 1.56 13.14
CA THR A 75 11.14 0.15 12.70
C THR A 75 11.58 0.02 11.25
N HIS A 76 12.08 -1.15 10.86
CA HIS A 76 12.34 -1.44 9.45
C HIS A 76 11.03 -1.36 8.66
N THR A 77 11.08 -0.87 7.43
CA THR A 77 9.91 -0.73 6.55
C THR A 77 10.20 -1.29 5.16
N HIS A 78 9.14 -1.67 4.44
CA HIS A 78 9.21 -1.90 3.00
C HIS A 78 8.95 -0.56 2.29
N LEU A 79 9.87 -0.14 1.41
CA LEU A 79 9.56 0.98 0.52
C LEU A 79 8.55 0.54 -0.55
N PRO A 80 7.62 1.43 -0.94
CA PRO A 80 6.65 1.15 -1.98
C PRO A 80 7.36 0.95 -3.33
N GLY A 81 6.81 0.05 -4.14
CA GLY A 81 7.26 -0.19 -5.50
C GLY A 81 6.46 0.61 -6.53
N PRO A 82 6.78 0.49 -7.82
CA PRO A 82 6.17 1.28 -8.89
C PRO A 82 4.65 1.09 -9.02
N ASN A 83 4.10 -0.05 -8.58
CA ASN A 83 2.65 -0.29 -8.60
C ASN A 83 1.94 0.23 -7.33
N ALA A 84 2.70 0.66 -6.32
CA ALA A 84 2.21 1.23 -5.07
C ALA A 84 2.40 2.76 -5.00
N ILE A 85 3.37 3.31 -5.73
CA ILE A 85 3.65 4.75 -5.75
C ILE A 85 2.47 5.53 -6.38
N ASP A 86 1.98 6.54 -5.66
CA ASP A 86 0.86 7.43 -6.03
C ASP A 86 -0.43 6.68 -6.44
N ARG A 87 -0.65 5.48 -5.88
CA ARG A 87 -1.84 4.64 -6.17
C ARG A 87 -2.88 4.60 -5.06
N GLY A 88 -2.63 5.29 -3.95
CA GLY A 88 -3.57 5.42 -2.85
C GLY A 88 -4.72 6.37 -3.19
N VAL A 89 -5.81 6.26 -2.42
CA VAL A 89 -6.92 7.20 -2.44
C VAL A 89 -6.63 8.33 -1.46
N THR A 90 -6.42 9.53 -1.99
CA THR A 90 -5.99 10.73 -1.25
C THR A 90 -6.90 11.11 -0.08
N SER A 91 -8.22 10.92 -0.21
CA SER A 91 -9.16 11.19 0.87
C SER A 91 -9.05 10.24 2.07
N ALA A 92 -8.36 9.11 1.91
CA ALA A 92 -8.18 8.07 2.92
C ALA A 92 -6.72 7.98 3.42
N CYS A 93 -5.84 8.89 2.99
CA CYS A 93 -4.46 8.91 3.45
C CYS A 93 -4.38 9.34 4.91
N LEU A 94 -3.51 8.66 5.66
CA LEU A 94 -3.07 9.13 6.96
C LEU A 94 -2.16 10.35 6.78
N ALA A 95 -2.07 11.19 7.82
CA ALA A 95 -1.23 12.39 7.76
C ALA A 95 0.27 12.08 7.59
N GLU A 96 0.72 10.96 8.16
CA GLU A 96 2.12 10.54 8.16
C GLU A 96 2.23 9.03 7.91
N ASP A 97 3.37 8.61 7.36
CA ASP A 97 3.74 7.20 7.20
C ASP A 97 4.37 6.61 8.49
N GLN A 98 4.74 5.32 8.47
CA GLN A 98 5.33 4.65 9.64
C GLN A 98 6.65 5.27 10.13
N ARG A 99 7.32 6.06 9.28
CA ARG A 99 8.59 6.72 9.57
C ARG A 99 8.40 8.16 10.05
N GLY A 100 7.16 8.68 10.00
CA GLY A 100 6.82 10.08 10.30
C GLY A 100 6.96 11.01 9.09
N VAL A 101 7.03 10.48 7.86
CA VAL A 101 7.04 11.29 6.63
C VAL A 101 5.62 11.72 6.30
N ALA A 102 5.42 13.00 6.00
CA ALA A 102 4.11 13.56 5.65
C ALA A 102 3.58 13.00 4.32
N ARG A 103 2.26 12.81 4.24
CA ARG A 103 1.55 12.31 3.05
C ARG A 103 0.46 13.31 2.60
N PRO A 104 0.11 13.39 1.30
CA PRO A 104 0.77 12.73 0.17
C PRO A 104 2.04 13.46 -0.29
N GLN A 105 2.95 12.75 -0.95
CA GLN A 105 4.04 13.30 -1.76
C GLN A 105 3.77 13.01 -3.24
N ASP A 106 4.42 13.73 -4.16
CA ASP A 106 4.41 13.40 -5.59
C ASP A 106 5.57 12.42 -5.84
N GLY A 107 5.27 11.12 -5.74
CA GLY A 107 6.28 10.07 -5.78
C GLY A 107 6.71 9.69 -7.20
N ASP A 108 5.84 9.90 -8.21
CA ASP A 108 6.11 9.61 -9.61
C ASP A 108 6.56 10.83 -10.44
N GLY A 109 6.50 12.03 -9.86
CA GLY A 109 6.99 13.28 -10.43
C GLY A 109 6.07 13.87 -11.51
N ASN A 110 4.78 13.50 -11.52
CA ASN A 110 3.82 13.98 -12.51
C ASN A 110 3.21 15.36 -12.17
N GLY A 111 3.50 15.91 -10.99
CA GLY A 111 2.98 17.18 -10.48
C GLY A 111 1.71 17.05 -9.65
N LEU A 112 1.23 15.84 -9.36
CA LEU A 112 0.06 15.54 -8.54
C LEU A 112 0.47 14.61 -7.39
N ALA A 113 0.27 15.07 -6.16
CA ALA A 113 0.53 14.26 -4.98
C ALA A 113 -0.68 13.40 -4.62
N ASP A 114 -0.54 12.08 -4.74
CA ASP A 114 -1.43 11.07 -4.16
C ASP A 114 -0.60 10.22 -3.20
N CYS A 115 -1.18 9.66 -2.13
CA CYS A 115 -0.34 8.87 -1.22
C CYS A 115 -0.05 7.49 -1.78
N ASP A 116 1.05 6.91 -1.32
CA ASP A 116 1.40 5.56 -1.71
C ASP A 116 0.49 4.50 -1.06
N VAL A 117 0.38 3.34 -1.68
CA VAL A 117 -0.30 2.22 -1.05
C VAL A 117 0.67 1.56 -0.06
N GLY A 118 0.22 1.38 1.18
CA GLY A 118 1.00 0.73 2.24
C GLY A 118 1.59 1.68 3.28
N ALA A 119 2.66 1.21 3.93
CA ALA A 119 3.14 1.75 5.21
C ALA A 119 4.17 2.88 5.08
N ALA A 120 4.79 3.06 3.92
CA ALA A 120 5.82 4.05 3.68
C ALA A 120 5.48 4.89 2.45
N GLU A 121 5.81 6.17 2.51
CA GLU A 121 5.66 7.14 1.43
C GLU A 121 6.98 7.33 0.67
N TRP A 122 6.98 7.19 -0.64
CA TRP A 122 8.11 7.49 -1.48
C TRP A 122 8.30 9.01 -1.50
N VAL A 123 9.53 9.44 -1.28
CA VAL A 123 9.92 10.84 -1.42
C VAL A 123 10.88 10.88 -2.58
N ASP A 124 10.47 11.48 -3.70
CA ASP A 124 11.39 11.70 -4.81
C ASP A 124 12.52 12.65 -4.33
N PRO A 125 13.79 12.19 -4.26
CA PRO A 125 14.89 13.03 -3.84
C PRO A 125 15.11 14.22 -4.79
N THR A 126 14.61 14.14 -6.02
CA THR A 126 14.74 15.20 -7.02
C THR A 126 13.65 16.27 -6.91
N ALA A 127 12.53 15.99 -6.21
CA ALA A 127 11.49 16.97 -5.93
C ALA A 127 12.00 18.13 -5.05
N LEU A 128 13.02 17.90 -4.21
CA LEU A 128 13.70 18.95 -3.44
C LEU A 128 14.46 19.98 -4.31
N PHE A 129 14.68 19.67 -5.59
CA PHE A 129 15.31 20.58 -6.55
C PHE A 129 14.33 21.11 -7.62
N ALA A 130 13.05 20.73 -7.56
CA ALA A 130 12.04 21.10 -8.55
C ALA A 130 11.34 22.44 -8.28
N ASP A 131 11.63 23.11 -7.15
CA ASP A 131 11.05 24.41 -6.80
C ASP A 131 11.73 25.62 -7.46
N GLY A 132 12.63 25.38 -8.41
CA GLY A 132 13.15 26.41 -9.30
C GLY A 132 14.15 27.38 -8.65
N PHE A 133 14.95 26.92 -7.69
CA PHE A 133 16.16 27.64 -7.25
C PHE A 133 17.35 27.49 -8.22
N GLU A 134 17.08 27.58 -9.52
CA GLU A 134 18.06 27.67 -10.62
C GLU A 134 17.98 29.03 -11.31
#